data_AF-A0A958QHB4-F1
#
_entry.id   AF-A0A958QHB4-F1
#
_cell.length_a   1.000
_cell.length_b   1.000
_cell.length_c   1.000
_cell.angle_alpha   90.00
_cell.angle_beta   90.00
_cell.angle_gamma   90.00
#
_symmetry.space_group_name_H-M   'P 1'
#
loop_
_entity.id
_entity.type
_entity.pdbx_description
1 polymer ?
#
loop_
_entity_poly.entity_id
_entity_poly.type
_entity_poly.pdbx_seq_one_letter_code
_entity_poly.pdbx_strand_id
1 'polypeptide(L)' 'EWEPVNNLPEHAKFNHERHLKAGVGCNKCHGQVNEMEVVEKVSSLRMGWCVSCHRMNGASIDCSVCHY' A
#
# COMPACT_ATOMS: atom_id res chain seq x y z
N GLU A 1 -5.27 12.92 20.25
CA GLU A 1 -4.04 12.60 19.51
C GLU A 1 -4.39 11.68 18.35
N TRP A 2 -3.73 11.77 17.20
CA TRP A 2 -4.03 10.94 16.04
C TRP A 2 -3.07 9.76 15.97
N GLU A 3 -3.62 8.55 15.87
CA GLU A 3 -2.86 7.31 15.79
C GLU A 3 -2.87 6.80 14.32
N PRO A 4 -1.71 6.70 13.64
CA PRO A 4 -1.65 6.19 12.28
C PRO A 4 -2.04 4.71 12.22
N VAL A 5 -3.10 4.39 11.46
CA VAL A 5 -3.51 3.01 11.27
C VAL A 5 -2.52 2.26 10.39
N ASN A 6 -2.12 2.76 9.22
CA ASN A 6 -1.15 2.11 8.34
C ASN A 6 0.24 2.75 8.47
N ASN A 7 1.26 1.93 8.70
CA ASN A 7 2.65 2.36 8.80
C ASN A 7 3.59 1.39 8.07
N LEU A 8 4.64 1.93 7.48
CA LEU A 8 5.73 1.18 6.87
C LEU A 8 7.03 1.49 7.61
N PRO A 9 7.99 0.55 7.66
CA PRO A 9 9.32 0.81 8.19
C PRO A 9 10.03 1.92 7.41
N GLU A 10 10.90 2.69 8.08
CA GLU A 10 11.58 3.86 7.47
C GLU A 10 12.43 3.52 6.23
N HIS A 11 12.99 2.31 6.19
CA HIS A 11 13.78 1.83 5.05
C HIS A 11 12.93 1.50 3.82
N ALA A 12 11.59 1.59 3.91
CA ALA A 12 10.66 1.37 2.82
C ALA A 12 9.81 2.62 2.60
N LYS A 13 9.85 3.18 1.39
CA LYS A 13 9.07 4.36 1.00
C LYS A 13 7.95 3.98 0.04
N PHE A 14 6.78 4.55 0.30
CA PHE A 14 5.60 4.37 -0.53
C PHE A 14 5.17 5.69 -1.15
N ASN A 15 4.91 5.68 -2.47
CA ASN A 15 4.42 6.84 -3.20
C ASN A 15 2.97 6.59 -3.65
N HIS A 16 2.01 7.21 -2.96
CA HIS A 16 0.58 7.08 -3.27
C HIS A 16 0.24 7.51 -4.71
N GLU A 17 0.82 8.61 -5.19
CA GLU A 17 0.51 9.18 -6.50
C GLU A 17 0.82 8.21 -7.64
N ARG A 18 1.95 7.50 -7.57
CA ARG A 18 2.32 6.49 -8.58
C ARG A 18 1.29 5.37 -8.69
N HIS A 19 0.73 4.93 -7.56
CA HIS A 19 -0.25 3.84 -7.53
C HIS A 19 -1.62 4.31 -8.04
N LEU A 20 -2.03 5.52 -7.67
CA LEU A 20 -3.26 6.13 -8.20
C LEU A 20 -3.18 6.34 -9.71
N LYS A 21 -2.05 6.83 -10.23
CA LYS A 21 -1.82 6.98 -11.68
C LYS A 21 -1.83 5.65 -12.43
N ALA A 22 -1.45 4.55 -11.77
CA ALA A 22 -1.55 3.20 -12.32
C ALA A 22 -2.97 2.61 -12.26
N GLY A 23 -3.96 3.37 -11.76
CA GLY A 23 -5.36 2.93 -11.68
C GLY A 23 -5.68 2.04 -10.48
N VAL A 24 -4.80 1.95 -9.47
CA VAL A 24 -5.06 1.18 -8.26
C VAL A 24 -6.03 1.96 -7.37
N GLY A 25 -7.26 1.44 -7.22
CA GLY A 25 -8.29 2.04 -6.37
C GLY A 25 -7.95 1.97 -4.87
N CYS A 26 -8.47 2.94 -4.10
CA CYS A 26 -8.23 3.07 -2.66
C CYS A 26 -8.55 1.78 -1.89
N ASN A 27 -9.64 1.13 -2.28
CA ASN A 27 -10.13 -0.07 -1.63
C ASN A 27 -9.26 -1.30 -1.83
N LYS A 28 -8.33 -1.26 -2.81
CA LYS A 28 -7.40 -2.36 -3.03
C LYS A 28 -6.42 -2.52 -1.87
N CYS A 29 -6.03 -1.41 -1.24
CA CYS A 29 -5.12 -1.38 -0.10
C CYS A 29 -5.88 -1.20 1.22
N HIS A 30 -6.89 -0.31 1.24
CA HIS A 30 -7.58 0.13 2.45
C HIS A 30 -8.94 -0.53 2.69
N GLY A 31 -9.41 -1.41 1.79
CA GLY A 31 -10.75 -2.00 1.90
C GLY A 31 -11.85 -0.96 1.64
N GLN A 32 -13.08 -1.23 2.06
CA GLN A 32 -14.18 -0.25 1.91
C GLN A 32 -14.05 0.89 2.93
N VAL A 33 -12.96 1.65 2.84
CA VAL A 33 -12.60 2.72 3.77
C VAL A 33 -13.64 3.84 3.82
N ASN A 34 -14.42 4.02 2.74
CA ASN A 34 -15.54 4.93 2.68
C ASN A 34 -16.75 4.49 3.53
N GLU A 35 -16.79 3.21 3.94
CA GLU A 35 -17.84 2.61 4.77
C GLU A 35 -17.36 2.33 6.21
N MET A 36 -16.08 2.60 6.50
CA MET A 36 -15.50 2.39 7.82
C MET A 36 -15.89 3.51 8.78
N GLU A 37 -16.59 3.17 9.87
CA GLU A 37 -16.82 4.10 10.99
C GLU A 37 -15.51 4.39 11.74
N VAL A 38 -14.65 3.38 11.88
CA VAL A 38 -13.29 3.49 12.41
C VAL A 38 -12.33 2.78 11.45
N VAL A 39 -11.26 3.46 11.05
CA VAL A 39 -10.29 2.93 10.08
C VAL A 39 -9.50 1.78 10.70
N GLU A 40 -9.37 0.68 9.95
CA GLU A 40 -8.63 -0.52 10.36
C GLU A 40 -7.64 -1.01 9.29
N LYS A 41 -6.67 -1.84 9.72
CA LYS A 41 -5.74 -2.50 8.80
C LYS A 41 -6.42 -3.72 8.16
N VAL A 42 -6.84 -3.58 6.90
CA VAL A 42 -7.39 -4.72 6.13
C VAL A 42 -6.33 -5.48 5.33
N SER A 43 -5.26 -4.80 4.93
CA SER A 43 -4.15 -5.38 4.18
C SER A 43 -2.90 -5.41 5.07
N SER A 44 -2.10 -6.46 4.95
CA SER A 44 -0.87 -6.56 5.74
C SER A 44 0.16 -5.50 5.35
N LEU A 45 0.16 -5.07 4.08
CA LEU A 45 1.12 -4.12 3.48
C LEU A 45 2.59 -4.46 3.76
N ARG A 46 2.87 -5.73 4.07
CA ARG A 46 4.23 -6.26 4.21
C ARG A 46 4.81 -6.51 2.83
N MET A 47 6.13 -6.61 2.73
CA MET A 47 6.85 -6.85 1.47
C MET A 47 6.20 -7.95 0.60
N GLY A 48 5.83 -9.09 1.19
CA GLY A 48 5.18 -10.18 0.45
C GLY A 48 3.85 -9.79 -0.20
N TRP A 49 3.05 -8.96 0.46
CA TRP A 49 1.79 -8.43 -0.09
C TRP A 49 2.07 -7.49 -1.26
N CYS A 50 3.02 -6.56 -1.10
CA CYS A 50 3.41 -5.61 -2.14
C CYS A 50 3.96 -6.33 -3.38
N VAL A 51 4.92 -7.24 -3.19
CA VAL A 51 5.55 -8.01 -4.28
C VAL A 51 4.53 -8.90 -4.99
N SER A 52 3.61 -9.52 -4.26
CA SER A 52 2.53 -10.32 -4.85
C SER A 52 1.62 -9.44 -5.72
N CYS A 53 1.18 -8.30 -5.20
CA CYS A 53 0.38 -7.33 -5.95
C CYS A 53 1.11 -6.84 -7.20
N HIS A 54 2.38 -6.46 -7.08
CA HIS A 54 3.18 -5.99 -8.21
C HIS A 54 3.34 -7.08 -9.28
N ARG A 55 3.63 -8.32 -8.88
CA ARG A 55 3.76 -9.47 -9.81
C ARG A 55 2.47 -9.71 -10.59
N MET A 56 1.31 -9.67 -9.93
CA MET A 56 0.00 -9.86 -10.59
C MET A 56 -0.30 -8.76 -11.61
N ASN A 57 0.27 -7.57 -11.45
CA ASN A 57 0.01 -6.40 -12.30
C ASN A 57 1.19 -6.04 -13.22
N GLY A 58 2.24 -6.88 -13.29
CA GLY A 58 3.43 -6.62 -14.10
C GLY A 58 4.23 -5.37 -13.68
N ALA A 59 4.07 -4.90 -12.44
CA ALA A 59 4.83 -3.78 -11.91
C ALA A 59 6.22 -4.22 -11.43
N SER A 60 7.17 -3.28 -11.41
CA SER A 60 8.54 -3.57 -10.96
C SER A 60 8.56 -4.07 -9.52
N ILE A 61 9.34 -5.11 -9.28
CA ILE A 61 9.64 -5.68 -7.97
C ILE A 61 11.12 -5.48 -7.59
N ASP A 62 11.81 -4.61 -8.32
CA ASP A 62 13.18 -4.23 -8.00
C ASP A 62 13.25 -3.57 -6.62
N CYS A 63 14.29 -3.93 -5.85
CA CYS A 63 14.46 -3.48 -4.47
C CYS A 63 14.44 -1.95 -4.35
N SER A 64 15.05 -1.24 -5.30
CA SER A 64 15.21 0.22 -5.26
C SER A 64 13.89 0.97 -5.49
N VAL A 65 12.85 0.31 -6.00
CA VAL A 65 11.53 0.94 -6.17
C VAL A 65 10.84 1.17 -4.83
N CYS A 66 11.19 0.37 -3.81
CA CYS A 66 10.64 0.46 -2.46
C CYS A 66 11.64 1.01 -1.45
N HIS A 67 12.94 0.78 -1.63
CA HIS A 67 13.97 1.08 -0.65
C HIS A 67 14.91 2.20 -1.15
N TYR A 68 14.51 3.46 -0.95
CA TYR A 68 15.25 4.67 -1.34
C TYR A 68 15.02 5.81 -0.34
#